data_AF-A0A920AAM9-F1
#
_entry.id   AF-A0A920AAM9-F1
#
_cell.length_a   1.000
_cell.length_b   1.000
_cell.length_c   1.000
_cell.angle_alpha   90.00
_cell.angle_beta   90.00
_cell.angle_gamma   90.00
#
_symmetry.space_group_name_H-M   'P 1'
#
loop_
_entity.id
_entity.type
_entity.pdbx_description
1 polymer ?
#
loop_
_entity_poly.entity_id
_entity_poly.type
_entity_poly.pdbx_seq_one_letter_code
_entity_poly.pdbx_strand_id
1 'polypeptide(L)'
;MSLLSFLTKTELPKEQDALLGRNEKIFEPAIHFVNKAQYPEDSGNLEKVYFGMGCFWGAEKYMWEIDGVFFTSVGYGDGFTKIQLMKKFVLEKPLTMKS
;
A
#
# COMPACT_ATOMS: atom_id res chain seq x y z
N MET A 1 32.62 -1.46 0.99
CA MET A 1 31.47 -1.15 0.09
C MET A 1 32.02 -1.01 -1.31
N SER A 2 31.48 -1.77 -2.28
CA SER A 2 32.02 -1.88 -3.63
C SER A 2 31.67 -0.64 -4.48
N LEU A 3 32.62 -0.13 -5.26
CA LEU A 3 32.41 1.01 -6.18
C LEU A 3 31.25 0.75 -7.18
N LEU A 4 31.03 -0.52 -7.52
CA LEU A 4 29.94 -0.94 -8.42
C LEU A 4 28.54 -0.66 -7.85
N SER A 5 28.35 -0.69 -6.53
CA SER A 5 27.03 -0.49 -5.91
C SER A 5 26.51 0.94 -6.05
N PHE A 6 27.39 1.90 -6.33
CA PHE A 6 26.99 3.29 -6.57
C PHE A 6 26.42 3.50 -7.97
N LEU A 7 26.80 2.66 -8.96
CA LEU A 7 26.35 2.79 -10.35
C LEU A 7 24.92 2.25 -10.57
N THR A 8 24.51 1.24 -9.78
CA THR A 8 23.19 0.59 -9.91
C THR A 8 22.20 1.02 -8.83
N LYS A 9 22.48 2.13 -8.13
CA LYS A 9 21.70 2.56 -6.94
C LYS A 9 20.21 2.80 -7.24
N THR A 10 19.87 3.10 -8.48
CA THR A 10 18.50 3.37 -8.94
C THR A 10 17.81 2.17 -9.59
N GLU A 11 18.52 1.04 -9.74
CA GLU A 11 17.95 -0.17 -10.31
C GLU A 11 17.33 -1.04 -9.21
N LEU A 12 16.26 -1.76 -9.57
CA LEU A 12 15.70 -2.76 -8.66
C LEU A 12 16.72 -3.88 -8.43
N PRO A 13 16.83 -4.40 -7.19
CA PRO A 13 17.66 -5.58 -6.94
C PRO A 13 17.13 -6.76 -7.75
N LYS A 14 18.03 -7.67 -8.15
CA LYS A 14 17.63 -8.95 -8.73
C LYS A 14 16.93 -9.79 -7.67
N GLU A 15 16.02 -10.65 -8.09
CA GLU A 15 15.26 -11.53 -7.18
C GLU A 15 16.17 -12.34 -6.24
N GLN A 16 17.27 -12.88 -6.77
CA GLN A 16 18.26 -13.65 -6.01
C GLN A 16 18.98 -12.86 -4.90
N ASP A 17 19.08 -11.53 -5.06
CA ASP A 17 19.77 -10.63 -4.13
C ASP A 17 18.78 -9.97 -3.16
N ALA A 18 17.47 -10.14 -3.40
CA ALA A 18 16.43 -9.64 -2.52
C ALA A 18 16.39 -10.46 -1.23
N LEU A 19 16.03 -9.79 -0.12
CA LEU A 19 15.83 -10.47 1.14
C LEU A 19 14.65 -11.45 1.02
N LEU A 20 14.77 -12.61 1.68
CA LEU A 20 13.70 -13.62 1.68
C LEU A 20 12.42 -13.13 2.38
N GLY A 21 12.56 -12.20 3.34
CA GLY A 21 11.43 -11.63 4.08
C GLY A 21 10.87 -12.60 5.12
N ARG A 22 9.57 -12.50 5.39
CA ARG A 22 8.86 -13.34 6.36
C ARG A 22 7.44 -13.68 5.89
N ASN A 23 6.94 -14.83 6.33
CA ASN A 23 5.57 -15.27 6.04
C ASN A 23 4.55 -14.73 7.05
N GLU A 24 5.00 -14.28 8.22
CA GLU A 24 4.11 -13.74 9.26
C GLU A 24 3.65 -12.32 8.93
N LYS A 25 2.39 -12.03 9.27
CA LYS A 25 1.83 -10.68 9.17
C LYS A 25 2.59 -9.73 10.10
N ILE A 26 2.78 -8.50 9.63
CA ILE A 26 3.45 -7.46 10.43
C ILE A 26 2.50 -6.92 11.51
N PHE A 27 1.22 -6.76 11.14
CA PHE A 27 0.16 -6.28 12.02
C PHE A 27 -1.15 -7.01 11.72
N GLU A 28 -1.99 -7.16 12.73
CA GLU A 28 -3.38 -7.58 12.54
C GLU A 28 -4.22 -6.43 11.98
N PRO A 29 -5.22 -6.70 11.13
CA PRO A 29 -6.07 -5.68 10.56
C PRO A 29 -6.81 -4.93 11.68
N ALA A 30 -6.54 -3.62 11.78
CA ALA A 30 -7.06 -2.76 12.83
C ALA A 30 -8.10 -1.76 12.30
N ILE A 31 -8.80 -1.12 13.23
CA ILE A 31 -9.68 0.02 12.97
C ILE A 31 -8.82 1.19 12.48
N HIS A 32 -9.23 1.83 11.39
CA HIS A 32 -8.53 2.99 10.86
C HIS A 32 -8.56 4.14 11.87
N PHE A 33 -7.39 4.75 12.11
CA PHE A 33 -7.21 5.66 13.23
C PHE A 33 -8.09 6.92 13.15
N VAL A 34 -8.27 7.47 11.94
CA VAL A 34 -8.99 8.74 11.70
C VAL A 34 -10.49 8.52 11.56
N ASN A 35 -10.92 7.88 10.47
CA ASN A 35 -12.33 7.68 10.15
C ASN A 35 -13.02 6.53 10.93
N LYS A 36 -12.29 5.79 11.77
CA LYS A 36 -12.79 4.66 12.56
C LYS A 36 -13.40 3.51 11.73
N ALA A 37 -13.12 3.46 10.43
CA ALA A 37 -13.57 2.38 9.56
C ALA A 37 -12.88 1.06 9.94
N GLN A 38 -13.62 -0.03 9.94
CA GLN A 38 -13.06 -1.37 10.10
C GLN A 38 -12.37 -1.80 8.81
N TYR A 39 -11.25 -2.53 8.95
CA TYR A 39 -10.59 -3.12 7.79
C TYR A 39 -11.55 -4.08 7.07
N PRO A 40 -11.89 -3.85 5.79
CA PRO A 40 -12.82 -4.70 5.08
C PRO A 40 -12.08 -5.93 4.58
N GLU A 41 -12.19 -7.05 5.30
CA GLU A 41 -11.57 -8.33 4.92
C GLU A 41 -12.00 -8.73 3.51
N ASP A 42 -13.31 -8.71 3.27
CA ASP A 42 -13.91 -8.86 1.95
C ASP A 42 -14.17 -7.50 1.30
N SER A 43 -14.09 -7.49 -0.03
CA SER A 43 -14.27 -6.31 -0.86
C SER A 43 -15.73 -5.97 -1.07
N GLY A 44 -16.69 -6.91 -1.00
CA GLY A 44 -18.12 -6.59 -1.15
C GLY A 44 -18.42 -5.64 -2.33
N ASN A 45 -19.00 -4.47 -2.03
CA ASN A 45 -19.28 -3.39 -3.00
C ASN A 45 -18.13 -2.37 -3.18
N LEU A 46 -16.99 -2.64 -2.55
CA LEU A 46 -15.81 -1.80 -2.52
C LEU A 46 -14.74 -2.32 -3.47
N GLU A 47 -14.00 -1.41 -4.09
CA GLU A 47 -12.88 -1.72 -4.97
C GLU A 47 -11.54 -1.43 -4.29
N LYS A 48 -10.55 -2.29 -4.54
CA LYS A 48 -9.20 -2.15 -3.97
C LYS A 48 -8.26 -1.56 -5.00
N VAL A 49 -7.58 -0.47 -4.64
CA VAL A 49 -6.60 0.20 -5.51
C VAL A 49 -5.27 0.38 -4.77
N TYR A 50 -4.16 0.29 -5.52
CA TYR A 50 -2.79 0.43 -5.05
C TYR A 50 -2.12 1.62 -5.74
N PHE A 51 -1.44 2.49 -4.97
CA PHE A 51 -0.76 3.68 -5.51
C PHE A 51 0.71 3.75 -5.09
N GLY A 52 1.63 3.99 -6.02
CA GLY A 52 3.03 4.32 -5.73
C GLY A 52 3.29 5.82 -5.88
N MET A 53 3.32 6.59 -4.78
CA MET A 53 3.37 8.07 -4.81
C MET A 53 4.49 8.67 -3.95
N GLY A 54 5.60 7.93 -3.75
CA GLY A 54 6.68 8.38 -2.87
C GLY A 54 6.31 8.28 -1.38
N CYS A 55 6.41 9.39 -0.64
CA CYS A 55 6.13 9.40 0.81
C CYS A 55 4.68 9.02 1.09
N PHE A 56 4.48 7.85 1.69
CA PHE A 56 3.15 7.30 1.89
C PHE A 56 2.34 8.02 2.98
N TRP A 57 2.98 8.72 3.94
CA TRP A 57 2.25 9.47 4.97
C TRP A 57 1.40 10.61 4.38
N GLY A 58 1.97 11.39 3.47
CA GLY A 58 1.24 12.46 2.80
C GLY A 58 0.17 11.93 1.86
N ALA A 59 0.48 10.85 1.14
CA ALA A 59 -0.46 10.22 0.21
C ALA A 59 -1.66 9.59 0.93
N GLU A 60 -1.43 8.90 2.06
CA GLU A 60 -2.51 8.32 2.87
C GLU A 60 -3.40 9.41 3.46
N LYS A 61 -2.77 10.48 3.97
CA LYS A 61 -3.51 11.64 4.49
C LYS A 61 -4.45 12.24 3.46
N TYR A 62 -3.92 12.49 2.26
CA TYR A 62 -4.72 13.03 1.18
C TYR A 62 -5.89 12.10 0.83
N MET A 63 -5.64 10.79 0.75
CA MET A 63 -6.65 9.82 0.33
C MET A 63 -7.80 9.67 1.33
N TRP A 64 -7.56 9.67 2.65
CA TRP A 64 -8.68 9.55 3.61
C TRP A 64 -9.58 10.80 3.65
N GLU A 65 -9.13 11.92 3.08
CA GLU A 65 -9.91 13.17 2.96
C GLU A 65 -10.78 13.19 1.68
N ILE A 66 -10.60 12.23 0.76
CA ILE A 66 -11.36 12.15 -0.49
C ILE A 66 -12.70 11.45 -0.26
N ASP A 67 -13.79 12.07 -0.71
CA ASP A 67 -15.12 11.48 -0.69
C ASP A 67 -15.16 10.18 -1.51
N GLY A 68 -15.73 9.12 -0.91
CA GLY A 68 -15.78 7.78 -1.49
C GLY A 68 -14.60 6.87 -1.08
N VAL A 69 -13.60 7.38 -0.35
CA VAL A 69 -12.56 6.53 0.25
C VAL A 69 -13.03 6.00 1.59
N PHE A 70 -13.31 4.69 1.66
CA PHE A 70 -13.80 4.04 2.87
C PHE A 70 -12.69 3.72 3.86
N PHE A 71 -11.57 3.17 3.37
CA PHE A 71 -10.46 2.73 4.21
C PHE A 71 -9.13 2.95 3.49
N THR A 72 -8.11 3.39 4.23
CA THR A 72 -6.74 3.57 3.73
C THR A 72 -5.74 2.80 4.59
N SER A 73 -4.77 2.17 3.96
CA SER A 73 -3.57 1.67 4.64
C SER A 73 -2.32 1.87 3.79
N VAL A 74 -1.19 1.98 4.49
CA VAL A 74 0.15 2.07 3.88
C VAL A 74 0.95 0.79 4.04
N GLY A 75 1.82 0.54 3.07
CA GLY A 75 2.65 -0.66 3.03
C GLY A 75 3.62 -0.66 1.85
N TYR A 76 4.39 -1.74 1.74
CA TYR A 76 5.36 -1.98 0.69
C TYR A 76 4.84 -3.07 -0.25
N GLY A 77 4.83 -2.79 -1.55
CA GLY A 77 4.41 -3.73 -2.57
C GLY A 77 5.36 -3.70 -3.76
N ASP A 78 5.12 -4.59 -4.71
CA ASP A 78 5.84 -4.64 -5.99
C ASP A 78 7.35 -4.94 -5.87
N GLY A 79 7.78 -5.54 -4.75
CA GLY A 79 9.14 -6.02 -4.53
C GLY A 79 9.22 -7.55 -4.43
N PHE A 80 10.43 -8.10 -4.59
CA PHE A 80 10.67 -9.54 -4.50
C PHE A 80 10.64 -10.10 -3.07
N THR A 81 10.94 -9.26 -2.08
CA THR A 81 10.93 -9.66 -0.68
C THR A 81 9.50 -9.90 -0.21
N LYS A 82 9.24 -11.09 0.34
CA LYS A 82 7.95 -11.43 0.92
C LYS A 82 7.70 -10.62 2.19
N ILE A 83 6.83 -9.62 2.08
CA ILE A 83 6.36 -8.79 3.19
C ILE A 83 4.85 -8.65 3.04
N GLN A 84 4.10 -9.07 4.06
CA GLN A 84 2.65 -8.90 4.10
C GLN A 84 2.29 -7.46 4.55
N LEU A 85 2.65 -6.45 3.77
CA LEU A 85 2.19 -5.06 3.96
C LEU A 85 1.70 -4.50 2.64
N MET A 86 0.49 -4.85 2.24
CA MET A 86 -0.10 -4.26 1.03
C MET A 86 -0.75 -2.90 1.34
N LYS A 87 -0.44 -1.90 0.52
CA LYS A 87 -1.06 -0.57 0.54
C LYS A 87 -2.51 -0.67 0.04
N LYS A 88 -3.50 -0.70 0.91
CA LYS A 88 -4.88 -0.99 0.50
C LYS A 88 -5.71 0.29 0.61
N PHE A 89 -6.09 0.84 -0.53
CA PHE A 89 -7.21 1.79 -0.58
C PHE A 89 -8.45 1.02 -0.92
N VAL A 90 -9.51 1.25 -0.16
CA VAL A 90 -10.79 0.64 -0.39
C VAL A 90 -11.75 1.76 -0.73
N LEU A 91 -12.06 1.86 -2.02
CA LEU A 91 -12.96 2.86 -2.57
C LEU A 91 -14.37 2.27 -2.57
N GLU A 92 -15.34 3.05 -2.12
CA GLU A 92 -16.71 2.85 -2.57
C GLU A 92 -16.75 3.13 -4.08
N LYS A 93 -17.50 2.31 -4.83
CA LYS A 93 -17.72 2.51 -6.27
C LYS A 93 -17.93 4.00 -6.58
N PRO A 94 -17.43 4.49 -7.73
CA PRO A 94 -17.51 5.90 -8.04
C PRO A 94 -18.97 6.35 -7.99
N LEU A 95 -19.27 7.30 -7.11
CA LEU A 95 -20.33 8.26 -7.39
C LEU A 95 -20.06 8.71 -8.83
N THR A 96 -20.98 8.35 -9.72
CA THR A 96 -20.96 8.68 -11.15
C THR A 96 -20.26 10.01 -11.37
N MET A 97 -19.13 10.00 -12.10
CA MET A 97 -18.61 11.22 -12.70
C MET A 97 -19.76 11.84 -13.48
N LYS A 98 -20.37 12.90 -12.94
CA LYS A 98 -21.27 13.73 -13.71
C LYS A 98 -20.40 14.44 -14.73
N SER A 99 -20.59 14.07 -15.99
CA SER A 99 -20.10 14.81 -17.16
C SER A 99 -20.64 16.23 -17.17
#